data_AF-A3YZ66-F1
#
_entry.id   AF-A3YZ66-F1
#
_cell.length_a   1.000
_cell.length_b   1.000
_cell.length_c   1.000
_cell.angle_alpha   90.00
_cell.angle_beta   90.00
_cell.angle_gamma   90.00
#
_symmetry.space_group_name_H-M   'P 1'
#
loop_
_entity.id
_entity.type
_entity.pdbx_description
1 polymer ?
#
loop_
_entity_poly.entity_id
_entity_poly.type
_entity_poly.pdbx_seq_one_letter_code
_entity_poly.pdbx_strand_id
1 'polypeptide(L)'
;MILFDRMSEDCRAPVSMPTDLASLTRQCWCFGVRSRQALQALRSCSNPQLRTRLEHDLLRLRLQASAIGRHAESMAKSLDPHHWEVALLREVMRRNQRHFGVSTIS
;
A
#
# COMPACT_ATOMS: atom_id res chain seq x y z
N MET A 1 5.91 15.32 11.24
CA MET A 1 4.96 15.48 10.13
C MET A 1 5.64 15.66 8.76
N ILE A 2 6.86 16.21 8.70
CA ILE A 2 7.56 16.61 7.46
C ILE A 2 8.03 15.43 6.57
N LEU A 3 8.28 14.25 7.14
CA LEU A 3 8.71 13.07 6.36
C LEU A 3 7.61 12.48 5.48
N PHE A 4 6.33 12.70 5.82
CA PHE A 4 5.21 12.05 5.15
C PHE A 4 4.78 12.74 3.85
N ASP A 5 4.94 14.06 3.74
CA ASP A 5 4.57 14.81 2.53
C ASP A 5 5.55 14.59 1.38
N ARG A 6 6.86 14.51 1.67
CA ARG A 6 7.89 14.24 0.64
C ARG A 6 7.73 12.88 -0.04
N MET A 7 7.15 11.89 0.64
CA MET A 7 6.95 10.56 0.05
C MET A 7 5.73 10.47 -0.87
N SER A 8 4.90 11.52 -0.97
CA SER A 8 3.68 11.48 -1.80
C SER A 8 3.94 11.71 -3.30
N GLU A 9 5.01 12.41 -3.68
CA GLU A 9 5.38 12.64 -5.08
C GLU A 9 5.93 11.37 -5.76
N ASP A 10 6.62 10.52 -4.99
CA ASP A 10 7.22 9.26 -5.44
C ASP A 10 6.20 8.18 -5.86
N CYS A 11 4.92 8.35 -5.53
CA CYS A 11 3.90 7.32 -5.69
C CYS A 11 3.37 7.13 -7.13
N ARG A 12 3.97 7.83 -8.11
CA ARG A 12 3.63 7.75 -9.54
C ARG A 12 4.41 6.68 -10.31
N ALA A 13 5.49 6.13 -9.75
CA ALA A 13 6.33 5.13 -10.41
C ALA A 13 5.60 3.76 -10.58
N PRO A 14 5.94 2.98 -11.63
CA PRO A 14 5.41 1.64 -11.82
C PRO A 14 5.81 0.70 -10.66
N VAL A 15 4.92 -0.22 -10.31
CA VAL A 15 5.13 -1.21 -9.25
C VAL A 15 6.07 -2.30 -9.78
N SER A 16 7.37 -2.17 -9.58
CA SER A 16 8.34 -3.28 -9.65
C SER A 16 8.35 -4.01 -8.31
N MET A 17 8.65 -5.32 -8.26
CA MET A 17 8.81 -5.97 -6.96
C MET A 17 10.11 -5.49 -6.29
N PRO A 18 10.03 -4.84 -5.12
CA PRO A 18 11.18 -4.23 -4.48
C PRO A 18 12.07 -5.32 -3.87
N THR A 19 13.38 -5.16 -4.02
CA THR A 19 14.40 -6.10 -3.54
C THR A 19 14.99 -5.70 -2.18
N ASP A 20 14.77 -4.46 -1.74
CA ASP A 20 15.19 -3.94 -0.44
C ASP A 20 13.99 -3.48 0.42
N LEU A 21 14.18 -3.46 1.74
CA LEU A 21 13.09 -3.20 2.68
C LEU A 21 12.60 -1.76 2.66
N ALA A 22 13.49 -0.80 2.37
CA ALA A 22 13.14 0.61 2.30
C ALA A 22 12.23 0.88 1.10
N SER A 23 12.56 0.33 -0.08
CA SER A 23 11.71 0.38 -1.27
C SER A 23 10.37 -0.30 -1.05
N LEU A 24 10.37 -1.45 -0.38
CA LEU A 24 9.14 -2.17 -0.04
C LEU A 24 8.24 -1.39 0.92
N THR A 25 8.82 -0.81 1.96
CA THR A 25 8.11 0.05 2.91
C THR A 25 7.53 1.27 2.20
N ARG A 26 8.28 1.88 1.27
CA ARG A 26 7.81 3.00 0.45
C ARG A 26 6.67 2.59 -0.47
N GLN A 27 6.75 1.44 -1.12
CA GLN A 27 5.67 0.93 -1.97
C GLN A 27 4.40 0.65 -1.16
N CYS A 28 4.53 0.01 0.01
CA CYS A 28 3.43 -0.17 0.95
C CYS A 28 2.81 1.18 1.34
N TRP A 29 3.61 2.20 1.61
CA TRP A 29 3.11 3.54 1.93
C TRP A 29 2.34 4.16 0.76
N CYS A 30 2.95 4.19 -0.43
CA CYS A 30 2.35 4.75 -1.63
C CYS A 30 1.04 4.05 -2.00
N PHE A 31 0.97 2.75 -1.79
CA PHE A 31 -0.25 1.99 -1.93
C PHE A 31 -1.39 2.53 -1.05
N GLY A 32 -1.10 2.78 0.23
CA GLY A 32 -2.07 3.33 1.16
C GLY A 32 -2.55 4.72 0.76
N VAL A 33 -1.66 5.57 0.25
CA VAL A 33 -2.01 6.91 -0.26
C VAL A 33 -2.95 6.81 -1.47
N ARG A 34 -2.61 6.00 -2.47
CA ARG A 34 -3.41 5.82 -3.69
C ARG A 34 -4.79 5.22 -3.39
N SER A 35 -4.86 4.26 -2.46
CA SER A 35 -6.13 3.66 -2.03
C SER A 35 -7.03 4.68 -1.33
N ARG A 36 -6.47 5.57 -0.50
CA ARG A 36 -7.20 6.69 0.12
C ARG A 36 -7.78 7.63 -0.93
N GLN A 37 -6.97 8.04 -1.91
CA GLN A 37 -7.39 8.95 -2.98
C GLN A 37 -8.48 8.32 -3.85
N ALA A 38 -8.33 7.05 -4.24
CA ALA A 38 -9.33 6.32 -5.01
C ALA A 38 -10.66 6.17 -4.23
N LEU A 39 -10.61 5.87 -2.93
CA LEU A 39 -11.80 5.84 -2.07
C LEU A 39 -12.48 7.20 -1.93
N GLN A 40 -11.71 8.28 -1.79
CA GLN A 40 -12.26 9.64 -1.76
C GLN A 40 -12.94 9.99 -3.07
N ALA A 41 -12.28 9.72 -4.21
CA ALA A 41 -12.83 9.94 -5.53
C ALA A 41 -14.15 9.18 -5.75
N LEU A 42 -14.21 7.91 -5.31
CA LEU A 42 -15.43 7.10 -5.36
C LEU A 42 -16.59 7.66 -4.54
N ARG A 43 -16.31 8.16 -3.34
CA ARG A 43 -17.34 8.74 -2.46
C ARG A 43 -17.93 10.02 -3.07
N SER A 44 -17.12 10.79 -3.80
CA SER A 44 -17.56 12.01 -4.49
C SER A 44 -18.10 11.76 -5.91
N CYS A 45 -17.97 10.55 -6.45
CA CYS A 45 -18.34 10.27 -7.84
C CYS A 45 -19.84 9.97 -7.98
N SER A 46 -20.56 10.90 -8.59
CA SER A 46 -21.98 10.75 -8.96
C SER A 46 -22.17 10.07 -10.33
N ASN A 47 -21.13 10.05 -11.19
CA ASN A 47 -21.19 9.41 -12.50
C ASN A 47 -21.06 7.87 -12.36
N PRO A 48 -22.06 7.08 -12.78
CA PRO A 48 -22.05 5.62 -12.61
C PRO A 48 -20.92 4.91 -13.35
N GLN A 49 -20.61 5.33 -14.58
CA GLN A 49 -19.57 4.69 -15.42
C GLN A 49 -18.17 4.93 -14.83
N LEU A 50 -17.91 6.16 -14.37
CA LEU A 50 -16.65 6.49 -13.69
C LEU A 50 -16.53 5.78 -12.35
N ARG A 51 -17.65 5.63 -11.63
CA ARG A 51 -17.70 4.90 -10.37
C ARG A 51 -17.29 3.43 -10.56
N THR A 52 -17.84 2.73 -11.55
CA THR A 52 -17.45 1.34 -11.85
C THR A 52 -15.97 1.21 -12.18
N ARG A 53 -15.40 2.15 -12.94
CA ARG A 53 -13.96 2.16 -13.25
C ARG A 53 -13.11 2.34 -11.99
N LEU A 54 -13.48 3.26 -11.11
CA LEU A 54 -12.77 3.49 -9.85
C LEU A 54 -12.92 2.31 -8.87
N GLU A 55 -14.06 1.63 -8.84
CA GLU A 55 -14.27 0.39 -8.07
C GLU A 55 -13.35 -0.73 -8.57
N HIS A 56 -13.21 -0.87 -9.89
CA HIS A 56 -12.28 -1.81 -10.51
C HIS A 56 -10.81 -1.46 -10.18
N ASP A 57 -10.43 -0.19 -10.25
CA ASP A 57 -9.08 0.26 -9.89
C ASP A 57 -8.77 0.00 -8.41
N LEU A 58 -9.74 0.21 -7.52
CA LEU A 58 -9.60 -0.17 -6.11
C LEU A 58 -9.42 -1.68 -5.92
N LEU A 59 -10.15 -2.52 -6.68
CA LEU A 59 -9.99 -3.97 -6.62
C LEU A 59 -8.58 -4.37 -7.06
N ARG A 60 -8.09 -3.82 -8.17
CA ARG A 60 -6.74 -4.06 -8.68
C ARG A 60 -5.68 -3.63 -7.66
N LEU A 61 -5.87 -2.47 -7.04
CA LEU A 61 -5.02 -1.99 -5.96
C LEU A 61 -5.01 -3.01 -4.80
N ARG A 62 -6.16 -3.45 -4.30
CA ARG A 62 -6.23 -4.44 -3.22
C ARG A 62 -5.47 -5.72 -3.52
N LEU A 63 -5.61 -6.26 -4.74
CA LEU A 63 -4.88 -7.45 -5.17
C LEU A 63 -3.37 -7.24 -5.16
N GLN A 64 -2.90 -6.09 -5.65
CA GLN A 64 -1.47 -5.74 -5.62
C GLN A 64 -0.95 -5.62 -4.18
N ALA A 65 -1.72 -5.03 -3.28
CA ALA A 65 -1.30 -4.90 -1.88
C ALA A 65 -1.22 -6.23 -1.14
N SER A 66 -2.08 -7.19 -1.44
CA SER A 66 -1.93 -8.55 -0.90
C SER A 66 -0.64 -9.21 -1.40
N ALA A 67 -0.26 -9.01 -2.67
CA ALA A 67 1.01 -9.53 -3.19
C ALA A 67 2.23 -8.87 -2.52
N ILE A 68 2.23 -7.54 -2.43
CA ILE A 68 3.28 -6.78 -1.75
C ILE A 68 3.36 -7.14 -0.26
N GLY A 69 2.21 -7.31 0.40
CA GLY A 69 2.17 -7.68 1.82
C GLY A 69 2.76 -9.07 2.09
N ARG A 70 2.49 -10.06 1.23
CA ARG A 70 3.11 -11.39 1.34
C ARG A 70 4.63 -11.33 1.11
N HIS A 71 5.06 -10.57 0.10
CA HIS A 71 6.48 -10.37 -0.17
C HIS A 71 7.18 -9.69 1.02
N ALA A 72 6.52 -8.68 1.60
CA ALA A 72 6.98 -7.99 2.80
C ALA A 72 7.12 -8.88 4.01
N GLU A 73 6.15 -9.76 4.25
CA GLU A 73 6.24 -10.72 5.34
C GLU A 73 7.36 -11.75 5.11
N SER A 74 7.56 -12.19 3.87
CA SER A 74 8.67 -13.06 3.49
C SER A 74 10.03 -12.42 3.77
N MET A 75 10.25 -11.18 3.30
CA MET A 75 11.49 -10.43 3.56
C MET A 75 11.69 -10.15 5.05
N ALA A 76 10.62 -9.84 5.78
CA ALA A 76 10.68 -9.62 7.23
C ALA A 76 11.09 -10.88 8.00
N LYS A 77 10.75 -12.09 7.51
CA LYS A 77 11.17 -13.37 8.14
C LYS A 77 12.65 -13.68 7.91
N SER A 78 13.23 -13.19 6.80
CA SER A 78 14.66 -13.36 6.51
C SER A 78 15.58 -12.39 7.26
N LEU A 79 15.02 -11.46 8.05
CA LEU A 79 15.76 -10.42 8.75
C LEU A 79 15.56 -10.54 10.26
N ASP A 80 16.44 -9.88 11.02
CA ASP A 80 16.29 -9.78 12.46
C ASP A 80 14.92 -9.13 12.79
N PRO A 81 14.04 -9.82 13.55
CA PRO A 81 12.74 -9.27 13.92
C PRO A 81 12.81 -7.99 14.76
N HIS A 82 13.96 -7.68 15.37
CA HIS A 82 14.21 -6.44 16.11
C HIS A 82 14.76 -5.32 15.22
N HIS A 83 14.98 -5.59 13.94
CA HIS A 83 15.40 -4.57 12.99
C HIS A 83 14.30 -3.51 12.83
N TRP A 84 14.66 -2.25 13.04
CA TRP A 84 13.72 -1.14 13.06
C TRP A 84 12.92 -1.01 11.74
N GLU A 85 13.52 -1.38 10.60
CA GLU A 85 12.83 -1.39 9.30
C GLU A 85 11.74 -2.45 9.22
N VAL A 86 11.93 -3.62 9.85
CA VAL A 86 10.90 -4.67 9.92
C VAL A 86 9.71 -4.19 10.75
N ALA A 87 9.97 -3.50 11.87
CA ALA A 87 8.92 -2.89 12.68
C ALA A 87 8.16 -1.80 11.89
N LEU A 88 8.88 -0.94 11.15
CA LEU A 88 8.29 0.09 10.31
C LEU A 88 7.42 -0.50 9.19
N LEU A 89 7.93 -1.50 8.47
CA LEU A 89 7.21 -2.20 7.41
C LEU A 89 5.90 -2.80 7.92
N ARG A 90 5.95 -3.52 9.05
CA ARG A 90 4.78 -4.10 9.70
C ARG A 90 3.77 -3.04 10.11
N GLU A 91 4.21 -1.90 10.65
CA GLU A 91 3.32 -0.80 11.02
C GLU A 91 2.60 -0.21 9.80
N VAL A 92 3.32 0.01 8.69
CA VAL A 92 2.72 0.51 7.43
C VAL A 92 1.70 -0.50 6.89
N MET A 93 2.04 -1.79 6.85
CA MET A 93 1.12 -2.84 6.43
C MET A 93 -0.14 -2.90 7.31
N ARG A 94 0.03 -2.84 8.64
CA ARG A 94 -1.07 -2.85 9.60
C ARG A 94 -2.00 -1.64 9.42
N ARG A 95 -1.45 -0.46 9.16
CA ARG A 95 -2.26 0.74 8.83
C ARG A 95 -3.06 0.54 7.55
N ASN A 96 -2.42 -0.01 6.51
CA ASN A 96 -3.09 -0.27 5.24
C ASN A 96 -4.21 -1.31 5.39
N GLN A 97 -3.99 -2.38 6.15
CA GLN A 97 -5.01 -3.39 6.43
C GLN A 97 -6.23 -2.77 7.13
N ARG A 98 -6.00 -1.96 8.18
CA ARG A 98 -7.10 -1.30 8.92
C ARG A 98 -7.89 -0.32 8.05
N HIS A 99 -7.22 0.43 7.19
CA HIS A 99 -7.87 1.49 6.40
C HIS A 99 -8.50 0.98 5.09
N PHE A 100 -7.99 -0.10 4.51
CA PHE A 100 -8.37 -0.53 3.16
C PHE A 100 -8.87 -1.98 3.07
N GLY A 101 -8.83 -2.73 4.18
CA GLY A 101 -9.25 -4.14 4.22
C GLY A 101 -8.29 -5.08 3.49
N VAL A 102 -7.03 -4.68 3.29
CA VAL A 102 -6.01 -5.54 2.68
C VAL A 102 -5.59 -6.57 3.71
N SER A 103 -6.24 -7.74 3.72
CA SER A 103 -5.77 -8.86 4.53
C SER A 103 -4.50 -9.42 3.91
N THR A 104 -3.44 -9.47 4.70
CA THR A 104 -2.19 -10.16 4.36
C THR A 104 -2.25 -11.65 4.72
N ILE A 105 -3.33 -12.08 5.37
CA ILE A 105 -3.54 -13.45 5.87
C ILE A 105 -4.65 -14.09 5.02
N SER A 106 -4.29 -15.18 4.33
CA SER A 106 -5.18 -16.25 3.87
C SER A 106 -4.57 -17.55 4.36
#